data_AF-A0A5J4R042-F1
#
_entry.id   AF-A0A5J4R042-F1
#
_cell.length_a   1.000
_cell.length_b   1.000
_cell.length_c   1.000
_cell.angle_alpha   90.00
_cell.angle_beta   90.00
_cell.angle_gamma   90.00
#
_symmetry.space_group_name_H-M   'P 1'
#
loop_
_entity.id
_entity.type
_entity.pdbx_description
1 polymer ?
#
loop_
_entity_poly.entity_id
_entity_poly.type
_entity_poly.pdbx_seq_one_letter_code
_entity_poly.pdbx_strand_id
1 'polypeptide(L)' 'MNLLNFVSEFPTESSCRNKFKEYRERVGVVCPVCGHKEHYWKGDKACV' A
#
# COMPACT_ATOMS: atom_id res chain seq x y z
N MET A 1 3.60 7.97 -14.57
CA MET A 1 4.59 8.87 -13.95
C MET A 1 5.99 8.44 -14.40
N ASN A 2 6.90 9.37 -14.74
CA ASN A 2 8.30 9.01 -15.05
C ASN A 2 9.15 9.01 -13.76
N LEU A 3 10.36 8.44 -13.82
CA LEU A 3 11.21 8.25 -12.64
C LEU A 3 11.66 9.59 -11.99
N LEU A 4 11.98 10.60 -12.80
CA LEU A 4 12.43 11.91 -12.27
C LEU A 4 11.33 12.62 -11.49
N ASN A 5 10.11 12.61 -12.02
CA ASN A 5 8.95 13.16 -11.32
C ASN A 5 8.68 12.37 -10.03
N PHE A 6 8.91 11.04 -10.03
CA PHE A 6 8.66 10.20 -8.86
C PHE A 6 9.58 10.59 -7.69
N VAL A 7 10.86 10.78 -7.96
CA VAL A 7 11.81 11.22 -6.93
C VAL A 7 11.49 12.64 -6.44
N SER A 8 10.97 13.50 -7.31
CA SER A 8 10.55 14.85 -6.91
C SER A 8 9.29 14.87 -6.04
N GLU A 9 8.30 14.01 -6.31
CA GLU A 9 7.06 13.93 -5.52
C GLU A 9 7.22 13.10 -4.24
N PHE A 10 8.11 12.10 -4.25
CA PHE A 10 8.37 11.21 -3.11
C PHE A 10 9.86 11.23 -2.74
N PRO A 11 10.40 12.36 -2.24
CA PRO A 11 11.82 12.49 -1.91
C PRO A 11 12.25 11.63 -0.72
N THR A 12 11.29 11.17 0.09
CA THR A 12 11.54 10.35 1.28
C THR A 12 10.74 9.06 1.23
N GLU A 13 11.29 8.01 1.85
CA GLU A 13 10.63 6.71 1.97
C GLU A 13 9.30 6.80 2.74
N SER A 14 9.20 7.72 3.70
CA SER A 14 7.96 7.99 4.44
C SER A 14 6.87 8.58 3.54
N SER A 15 7.19 9.55 2.67
CA SER A 15 6.25 10.11 1.70
C SER A 15 5.75 9.04 0.73
N CYS A 16 6.67 8.21 0.23
CA CYS A 16 6.36 7.07 -0.63
C CYS A 16 5.38 6.10 0.06
N ARG A 17 5.69 5.63 1.27
CA ARG A 17 4.83 4.73 2.05
C ARG A 17 3.43 5.29 2.27
N ASN A 18 3.33 6.57 2.65
CA ASN A 18 2.04 7.21 2.90
C ASN A 18 1.18 7.26 1.64
N LYS A 19 1.77 7.59 0.48
CA LYS A 19 1.02 7.61 -0.77
C LYS A 19 0.54 6.22 -1.20
N PHE A 20 1.39 5.21 -1.05
CA PHE A 20 1.00 3.83 -1.32
C PHE A 20 -0.12 3.36 -0.40
N LYS A 21 -0.08 3.74 0.89
CA LYS A 21 -1.15 3.44 1.83
C LYS A 21 -2.47 4.09 1.40
N GLU A 22 -2.47 5.40 1.12
CA GLU A 22 -3.65 6.14 0.65
C GLU A 22 -4.25 5.50 -0.61
N TYR A 23 -3.40 5.12 -1.57
CA TYR A 23 -3.85 4.45 -2.79
C TYR A 23 -4.51 3.10 -2.49
N ARG A 24 -3.92 2.30 -1.59
CA ARG A 24 -4.46 0.99 -1.19
C ARG A 24 -5.76 1.12 -0.42
N GLU A 25 -5.88 2.14 0.44
CA GLU A 25 -7.11 2.46 1.15
C GLU A 25 -8.22 2.90 0.17
N ARG A 26 -7.90 3.72 -0.83
CA ARG A 26 -8.86 4.16 -1.86
C ARG A 26 -9.34 3.01 -2.75
N VAL A 27 -8.42 2.20 -3.26
CA VAL A 27 -8.75 1.07 -4.15
C VAL A 27 -9.47 -0.05 -3.38
N GLY A 28 -9.24 -0.10 -2.06
CA GLY A 28 -9.65 -1.21 -1.22
C GLY A 28 -8.69 -2.39 -1.40
N VAL A 29 -8.50 -3.14 -0.32
CA VAL A 29 -7.77 -4.39 -0.38
C VAL A 29 -8.79 -5.46 -0.77
N VAL A 30 -8.72 -5.97 -2.00
CA VAL A 30 -9.51 -7.13 -2.46
C VAL A 30 -8.57 -8.31 -2.61
N CYS A 31 -8.93 -9.45 -2.04
CA CYS A 31 -8.16 -10.67 -2.28
C CYS A 31 -8.28 -11.08 -3.76
N PRO A 32 -7.18 -11.19 -4.52
CA PRO A 32 -7.25 -11.58 -5.93
C PRO A 32 -7.73 -13.02 -6.13
N VAL A 33 -7.69 -13.85 -5.08
CA VAL A 33 -8.10 -15.26 -5.12
C VAL A 33 -9.59 -15.43 -4.82
N CYS A 34 -10.12 -14.73 -3.80
CA CYS A 34 -11.48 -14.95 -3.31
C CYS A 34 -12.40 -13.72 -3.39
N GLY A 35 -11.90 -12.55 -3.80
CA GLY A 35 -12.71 -11.34 -3.99
C GLY A 35 -13.20 -10.64 -2.71
N HIS A 36 -12.90 -11.19 -1.53
CA HIS A 36 -13.29 -10.57 -0.25
C HIS A 36 -12.49 -9.29 0.04
N LYS A 37 -13.18 -8.32 0.65
CA LYS A 37 -12.65 -7.00 1.06
C LYS A 37 -12.23 -6.93 2.52
N GLU A 38 -12.66 -7.90 3.33
CA GLU A 38 -12.33 -8.00 4.74
C GLU A 38 -11.02 -8.76 4.89
N HIS A 39 -10.03 -8.11 5.51
CA HIS A 39 -8.74 -8.70 5.82
C HIS A 39 -8.58 -8.73 7.33
N TYR A 40 -8.13 -9.86 7.85
CA TYR A 40 -7.67 -9.96 9.22
C TYR A 40 -6.18 -10.26 9.22
N TRP A 41 -5.46 -9.60 10.12
CA TRP A 41 -4.06 -9.92 10.34
C TRP A 41 -3.99 -11.26 11.07
N LYS A 42 -3.46 -12.27 10.39
CA LYS A 42 -3.17 -13.56 11.02
C LYS A 42 -2.06 -13.35 12.05
N GLY A 43 -2.36 -13.58 13.32
CA GLY A 43 -1.43 -13.34 14.43
C GLY A 43 -0.14 -14.18 14.36
N ASP A 44 -0.14 -15.28 13.60
CA ASP A 44 1.05 -16.09 13.30
C ASP A 44 2.03 -15.41 12.31
N LYS A 45 1.62 -14.33 11.66
CA LYS A 45 2.44 -13.52 10.75
C LYS A 45 2.57 -12.09 11.26
N ALA A 46 3.02 -11.94 12.49
CA ALA A 46 3.43 -10.64 12.99
C ALA A 46 4.54 -10.09 12.08
N CYS A 47 4.30 -8.93 11.43
CA CYS A 47 5.38 -8.07 10.98
C CYS A 47 6.04 -7.51 12.25
N VAL A 48 7.09 -8.18 12.71
CA VAL A 48 8.13 -7.55 13.54
C VAL A 48 9.01 -6.66 12.67
#